data_AF-A0A0Q5CXH3-F1
#
_entry.id   AF-A0A0Q5CXH3-F1
#
_cell.length_a   1.000
_cell.length_b   1.000
_cell.length_c   1.000
_cell.angle_alpha   90.00
_cell.angle_beta   90.00
_cell.angle_gamma   90.00
#
_symmetry.space_group_name_H-M   'P 1'
#
loop_
_entity.id
_entity.type
_entity.pdbx_description
1 polymer ?
#
loop_
_entity_poly.entity_id
_entity_poly.type
_entity_poly.pdbx_seq_one_letter_code
_entity_poly.pdbx_strand_id
1 'polypeptide(L)'
;MYRLGYHNNNCIGCVKGGMGYWNKIRRDFPETYERMAVLQRELGPGSYFWRERKTKERISLDALDPDRGNHDEEPNIECSLLCHAAEVTIADDCEAA
;
A
#
# COMPACT_ATOMS: atom_id res chain seq x y z
N MET A 1 3.14 -11.45 -1.87
CA MET A 1 3.05 -10.06 -2.40
C MET A 1 4.14 -9.73 -3.40
N TYR A 2 5.41 -10.13 -3.20
CA TYR A 2 6.51 -9.86 -4.15
C TYR A 2 6.20 -10.21 -5.62
N ARG A 3 5.70 -11.42 -5.89
CA ARG A 3 5.29 -11.85 -7.24
C ARG A 3 4.15 -11.03 -7.86
N LEU A 4 3.41 -10.27 -7.05
CA LEU A 4 2.35 -9.37 -7.52
C LEU A 4 2.88 -7.94 -7.77
N GLY A 5 4.20 -7.73 -7.74
CA GLY A 5 4.83 -6.43 -7.94
C GLY A 5 4.73 -5.51 -6.72
N TYR A 6 4.73 -6.06 -5.52
CA TYR A 6 4.81 -5.27 -4.28
C TYR A 6 6.22 -5.37 -3.70
N HIS A 7 6.75 -4.24 -3.20
CA HIS A 7 8.11 -4.16 -2.63
C HIS A 7 8.30 -4.91 -1.32
N ASN A 8 7.23 -5.34 -0.65
CA ASN A 8 7.34 -6.10 0.59
C ASN A 8 6.14 -7.04 0.79
N ASN A 9 6.31 -8.04 1.66
CA ASN A 9 5.25 -8.99 2.02
C ASN A 9 4.46 -8.56 3.26
N ASN A 10 4.00 -7.31 3.26
CA ASN A 10 3.16 -6.78 4.32
C ASN A 10 1.74 -7.36 4.31
N CYS A 11 0.97 -7.05 5.37
CA CYS A 11 -0.47 -7.35 5.39
C CYS A 11 -1.15 -6.70 4.18
N ILE A 12 -2.05 -7.42 3.51
CA ILE A 12 -2.93 -6.84 2.48
C ILE A 12 -3.80 -5.76 3.15
N GLY A 13 -3.64 -4.50 2.76
CA GLY A 13 -4.26 -3.35 3.43
C GLY A 13 -3.48 -2.84 4.65
N CYS A 14 -2.15 -2.80 4.57
CA CYS A 14 -1.29 -2.27 5.63
C CYS A 14 -1.55 -0.78 5.89
N VAL A 15 -1.81 -0.41 7.15
CA VAL A 15 -2.06 0.99 7.58
C VAL A 15 -0.83 1.90 7.47
N LYS A 16 0.36 1.31 7.32
CA LYS A 16 1.61 2.05 7.07
C LYS A 16 1.91 2.24 5.58
N GLY A 17 1.09 1.67 4.69
CA GLY A 17 1.24 1.82 3.25
C GLY A 17 0.98 3.25 2.80
N GLY A 18 1.66 3.69 1.74
CA GLY A 18 1.43 4.98 1.12
C GLY A 18 0.16 5.02 0.25
N MET A 19 -0.07 6.17 -0.38
CA MET A 19 -1.23 6.37 -1.26
C MET A 19 -1.14 5.49 -2.51
N GLY A 20 0.05 5.31 -3.09
CA GLY A 20 0.29 4.46 -4.25
C GLY A 20 0.05 2.98 -3.92
N TYR A 21 0.52 2.53 -2.75
CA TYR A 21 0.19 1.20 -2.23
C TYR A 21 -1.32 0.99 -2.11
N TRP A 22 -2.06 1.92 -1.51
CA TRP A 22 -3.51 1.78 -1.34
C TRP A 22 -4.28 1.85 -2.67
N ASN A 23 -3.80 2.64 -3.64
CA ASN A 23 -4.36 2.62 -5.01
C ASN A 23 -4.04 1.31 -5.75
N LYS A 24 -2.90 0.67 -5.49
CA LYS A 24 -2.62 -0.69 -5.97
C LYS A 24 -3.54 -1.72 -5.30
N ILE A 25 -3.72 -1.65 -3.98
CA ILE A 25 -4.68 -2.48 -3.22
C ILE A 25 -6.12 -2.31 -3.74
N ARG A 26 -6.53 -1.08 -4.11
CA ARG A 26 -7.85 -0.80 -4.71
C ARG A 26 -8.11 -1.64 -5.96
N ARG A 27 -7.08 -1.86 -6.78
CA ARG A 27 -7.16 -2.65 -8.01
C ARG A 27 -7.04 -4.15 -7.76
N ASP A 28 -6.04 -4.55 -6.96
CA ASP A 28 -5.68 -5.97 -6.82
C ASP A 28 -6.52 -6.69 -5.75
N PHE A 29 -7.01 -5.97 -4.74
CA PHE A 29 -7.75 -6.50 -3.59
C PHE A 29 -8.92 -5.58 -3.19
N PRO A 30 -9.91 -5.34 -4.07
CA PRO A 30 -10.97 -4.36 -3.87
C PRO A 30 -11.81 -4.59 -2.62
N GLU A 31 -12.05 -5.85 -2.22
CA GLU A 31 -12.76 -6.17 -0.98
C GLU A 31 -12.00 -5.71 0.27
N THR A 32 -10.66 -5.82 0.26
CA THR A 32 -9.85 -5.32 1.38
C THR A 32 -9.85 -3.80 1.43
N TYR A 33 -9.82 -3.17 0.25
CA TYR A 33 -9.93 -1.72 0.13
C TYR A 33 -11.24 -1.22 0.73
N GLU A 34 -12.37 -1.77 0.29
CA GLU A 34 -13.71 -1.37 0.75
C GLU A 34 -13.88 -1.61 2.24
N ARG A 35 -13.43 -2.77 2.75
CA ARG A 35 -13.51 -3.06 4.19
C ARG A 35 -12.79 -2.02 5.04
N MET A 36 -11.64 -1.51 4.59
CA MET A 36 -10.92 -0.46 5.30
C MET A 36 -11.58 0.92 5.13
N ALA A 37 -12.13 1.21 3.96
CA ALA A 37 -12.87 2.45 3.72
C ALA A 37 -14.12 2.54 4.61
N VAL A 38 -14.89 1.45 4.72
CA VAL A 38 -16.01 1.30 5.68
C VAL A 38 -15.54 1.61 7.09
N LEU A 39 -14.45 0.98 7.53
CA LEU A 39 -13.92 1.17 8.87
C LEU A 39 -13.52 2.64 9.13
N GLN A 40 -12.93 3.31 8.15
CA GLN A 40 -12.61 4.74 8.26
C GLN A 40 -13.87 5.61 8.39
N ARG A 41 -14.95 5.28 7.66
CA ARG A 41 -16.25 5.99 7.79
C ARG A 41 -16.82 5.84 9.20
N GLU A 42 -16.78 4.63 9.75
CA GLU A 42 -17.31 4.33 11.09
C GLU A 42 -16.51 5.00 12.22
N LEU A 43 -15.18 5.00 12.12
CA LEU A 43 -14.30 5.62 13.11
C LEU A 43 -14.18 7.15 12.95
N GLY A 44 -14.49 7.66 11.76
CA GLY A 44 -14.42 9.06 11.42
C GLY A 44 -12.99 9.59 11.20
N PRO A 45 -12.83 10.94 11.11
CA PRO A 45 -11.60 11.56 10.61
C PRO A 45 -10.32 11.19 11.37
N GLY A 46 -10.40 10.81 12.65
CA GLY A 46 -9.23 10.38 13.41
C GLY A 46 -8.46 9.22 12.78
N SER A 47 -9.17 8.35 12.06
CA SER A 47 -8.66 7.12 11.43
C SER A 47 -8.02 7.33 10.05
N TYR A 48 -8.20 8.51 9.44
CA TYR A 48 -7.73 8.78 8.09
C TYR A 48 -6.20 8.84 8.06
N PHE A 49 -5.58 8.12 7.13
CA PHE A 49 -4.14 7.87 7.12
C PHE A 49 -3.31 9.12 6.81
N TRP A 50 -3.84 10.00 5.96
CA TRP A 50 -3.05 11.13 5.43
C TRP A 50 -3.70 12.47 5.70
N ARG A 51 -2.88 13.50 5.51
CA ARG A 51 -3.29 14.90 5.53
C ARG A 51 -2.70 15.63 4.34
N GLU A 52 -3.47 16.55 3.77
CA GLU A 52 -2.97 17.47 2.77
C GLU A 52 -1.85 18.34 3.35
N ARG A 53 -0.76 18.50 2.59
CA ARG A 53 0.41 19.23 3.08
C ARG A 53 0.09 20.71 3.33
N LYS A 54 -0.72 21.31 2.45
CA LYS A 54 -1.08 22.73 2.49
C LYS A 54 -2.25 23.01 3.43
N THR A 55 -3.39 22.35 3.21
CA THR A 55 -4.64 22.63 3.97
C THR A 55 -4.73 21.90 5.30
N LYS A 56 -3.89 20.87 5.54
CA LYS A 56 -3.91 19.99 6.72
C LYS A 56 -5.19 19.16 6.87
N GLU A 57 -6.08 19.23 5.89
CA GLU A 57 -7.29 18.42 5.80
C GLU A 57 -6.91 16.95 5.73
N ARG A 58 -7.69 16.11 6.40
CA ARG A 58 -7.45 14.67 6.40
C ARG A 58 -8.04 14.02 5.17
N ILE A 59 -7.38 12.98 4.68
CA ILE A 59 -7.75 12.25 3.46
C ILE A 59 -8.09 10.82 3.85
N SER A 60 -9.36 10.44 3.68
CA SER A 60 -9.83 9.06 3.80
C SER A 60 -9.54 8.27 2.52
N LEU A 61 -9.74 6.96 2.57
CA LEU A 61 -9.71 6.10 1.39
C LEU A 61 -10.82 6.47 0.38
N ASP A 62 -12.02 6.85 0.85
CA ASP A 62 -13.09 7.32 -0.04
C ASP A 62 -12.70 8.59 -0.82
N ALA A 63 -11.92 9.47 -0.20
CA ALA A 63 -11.44 10.71 -0.81
C ALA A 63 -10.08 10.56 -1.51
N LEU A 64 -9.51 9.34 -1.55
CA LEU A 64 -8.23 9.09 -2.20
C LEU A 64 -8.41 9.09 -3.71
N ASP A 65 -7.82 10.08 -4.38
CA ASP A 65 -7.73 10.15 -5.83
C ASP A 65 -7.05 8.87 -6.40
N PRO A 66 -7.67 8.17 -7.37
CA PRO A 66 -7.14 6.94 -7.97
C PRO A 66 -5.75 7.02 -8.58
N ASP A 67 -5.35 8.21 -9.04
CA ASP A 67 -4.06 8.43 -9.69
C ASP A 67 -3.02 8.99 -8.73
N ARG A 68 -3.34 9.07 -7.43
CA ARG A 68 -2.48 9.70 -6.43
C ARG A 68 -1.47 8.73 -5.81
N GLY A 69 -0.22 9.19 -5.77
CA GLY A 69 0.91 8.38 -5.30
C GLY A 69 1.36 7.39 -6.37
N ASN A 70 2.62 6.98 -6.30
CA ASN A 70 3.20 5.98 -7.17
C ASN A 70 3.79 4.87 -6.32
N HIS A 71 3.26 3.64 -6.44
CA HIS A 71 3.73 2.51 -5.63
C HIS A 71 5.21 2.22 -5.88
N ASP A 72 5.67 2.38 -7.12
CA ASP A 72 7.04 2.04 -7.52
C ASP A 72 8.07 3.08 -7.02
N GLU A 73 7.62 4.30 -6.72
CA GLU A 73 8.45 5.36 -6.11
C GLU A 73 8.32 5.40 -4.59
N GLU A 74 7.47 4.58 -3.98
CA GLU A 74 7.38 4.50 -2.52
C GLU A 74 8.68 3.90 -1.97
N PRO A 75 9.19 4.41 -0.83
CA PRO A 75 10.41 3.89 -0.22
C PRO A 75 10.32 2.39 -0.02
N ASN A 76 11.37 1.66 -0.44
CA ASN A 76 11.45 0.24 -0.09
C ASN A 76 11.71 0.13 1.42
N ILE A 77 10.72 -0.42 2.13
CA ILE A 77 10.80 -0.68 3.57
C ILE A 77 11.08 -2.17 3.74
N GLU A 78 12.35 -2.51 3.93
CA GLU A 78 12.75 -3.85 4.33
C GLU A 78 12.37 -4.09 5.80
N CYS A 79 11.53 -5.08 6.04
CA CYS A 79 11.08 -5.43 7.39
C CYS A 79 12.04 -6.39 8.11
N SER A 80 12.92 -7.10 7.38
CA SER A 80 13.89 -8.09 7.90
C SER A 80 14.87 -8.54 6.80
N LEU A 81 16.03 -9.09 7.18
CA LEU A 81 17.00 -9.72 6.28
C LEU A 81 16.38 -10.83 5.40
N LEU A 82 15.30 -11.45 5.87
CA LEU A 82 14.55 -12.46 5.12
C LEU A 82 13.79 -11.87 3.91
N CYS A 83 13.41 -10.59 3.97
CA CYS A 83 12.79 -9.90 2.82
C CYS A 83 13.81 -9.74 1.70
N HIS A 84 15.01 -9.30 2.03
CA HIS A 84 16.13 -9.20 1.10
C HIS A 84 16.44 -10.54 0.42
N ALA A 85 16.57 -11.61 1.21
CA ALA A 85 16.82 -12.95 0.68
C ALA A 85 15.72 -13.41 -0.30
N ALA A 86 14.46 -13.12 0.00
CA ALA A 86 13.34 -13.45 -0.86
C ALA A 86 13.37 -12.68 -2.19
N GLU A 87 13.71 -11.38 -2.16
CA GLU A 87 13.86 -10.57 -3.37
C GLU A 87 14.93 -11.14 -4.30
N VAL A 88 16.10 -11.50 -3.77
CA VAL A 88 17.19 -12.11 -4.53
C VAL A 88 16.75 -13.44 -5.16
N THR A 89 16.14 -14.34 -4.38
CA THR A 89 15.69 -15.63 -4.93
C THR A 89 14.64 -15.46 -6.03
N ILE A 90 13.70 -14.52 -5.86
CA ILE A 90 12.67 -14.28 -6.88
C ILE A 90 13.28 -13.67 -8.14
N ALA A 91 14.30 -12.82 -8.02
CA ALA A 91 15.03 -12.27 -9.17
C ALA A 91 15.75 -13.38 -9.95
N ASP A 92 16.49 -14.25 -9.25
CA ASP A 92 17.20 -15.40 -9.84
C ASP A 92 16.23 -16.34 -10.58
N ASP A 93 15.07 -16.63 -9.98
CA ASP A 93 14.01 -17.46 -10.59
C ASP A 93 13.49 -16.85 -11.91
N CYS A 94 13.39 -15.52 -11.97
CA CYS A 94 12.92 -14.81 -13.17
C CYS A 94 13.98 -14.71 -14.27
N GLU A 95 15.28 -14.71 -13.92
CA GLU A 95 16.37 -14.76 -14.90
C GLU A 95 16.59 -16.17 -15.49
N ALA A 96 16.22 -17.20 -14.74
CA ALA A 96 16.31 -18.59 -15.16
C ALA A 96 15.13 -19.09 -16.03
N ALA A 97 14.06 -18.30 -16.14
CA ALA A 97 12.82 -18.63 -16.85
C ALA A 97 12.72 -17.97 -18.24
#